data_AF-A0A9W7JD99-F1
#
_entry.id   AF-A0A9W7JD99-F1
#
_cell.length_a   1.000
_cell.length_b   1.000
_cell.length_c   1.000
_cell.angle_alpha   90.00
_cell.angle_beta   90.00
_cell.angle_gamma   90.00
#
_symmetry.space_group_name_H-M   'P 1'
#
loop_
_entity.id
_entity.type
_entity.pdbx_description
1 polymer ?
#
loop_
_entity_poly.entity_id
_entity_poly.type
_entity_poly.pdbx_seq_one_letter_code
_entity_poly.pdbx_strand_id
1 'polypeptide(L)'
;MQVLALLNEIPASSRKFQFTMAMADKIMEDNARNGHWALLLVNRTALASSFARTSALLHRCLKSQTSPSGDYSDSWHMRAINAVPFSSCMASYMKVITMCFNTAISWFDTATVRYQRRDYTGDQEIMAEKLAQVLLWLTNKLSCYGDVNEALVQWSFASGLASLSLTASPRVQGSIVEISAFLFGELTRKDMEIDRQVKFRLLVLWVPLFCHASNGHAYPVLTSFQKAEMERTMDEVISSLPPRDQEVLLTHWLENYAVSISDWPNLGLAYDRWCRFTRESIA
;
A
#
# COMPACT_ATOMS: atom_id res chain seq x y z
N MET A 1 -17.42 -11.65 4.89
CA MET A 1 -17.87 -12.76 4.03
C MET A 1 -16.81 -13.85 3.98
N GLN A 2 -17.19 -15.11 4.15
CA GLN A 2 -16.25 -16.25 4.16
C GLN A 2 -15.57 -16.49 2.79
N VAL A 3 -16.26 -16.16 1.69
CA VAL A 3 -15.76 -16.34 0.31
C VAL A 3 -14.44 -15.57 0.06
N LEU A 4 -14.31 -14.34 0.57
CA LEU A 4 -13.09 -13.54 0.39
C LEU A 4 -11.90 -14.12 1.18
N ALA A 5 -12.14 -14.71 2.35
CA ALA A 5 -11.08 -15.34 3.13
C ALA A 5 -10.52 -16.58 2.42
N LEU A 6 -11.37 -17.35 1.71
CA LEU A 6 -10.97 -18.53 0.95
C LEU A 6 -10.02 -18.20 -0.21
N LEU A 7 -10.09 -16.99 -0.79
CA LEU A 7 -9.18 -16.56 -1.86
C LEU A 7 -7.71 -16.66 -1.42
N ASN A 8 -7.43 -16.39 -0.15
CA ASN A 8 -6.07 -16.49 0.39
C ASN A 8 -5.59 -17.93 0.51
N GLU A 9 -6.49 -18.91 0.67
CA GLU A 9 -6.18 -20.32 0.92
C GLU A 9 -6.06 -21.14 -0.38
N ILE A 10 -6.83 -20.79 -1.43
CA ILE A 10 -6.87 -21.55 -2.69
C ILE A 10 -5.63 -21.22 -3.56
N PRO A 11 -4.85 -22.19 -4.05
CA PRO A 11 -3.73 -21.90 -4.96
C PRO A 11 -4.16 -21.15 -6.23
N ALA A 12 -3.37 -20.18 -6.69
CA ALA A 12 -3.68 -19.38 -7.88
C ALA A 12 -3.86 -20.22 -9.16
N SER A 13 -3.14 -21.35 -9.25
CA SER A 13 -3.23 -22.30 -10.36
C SER A 13 -4.53 -23.10 -10.38
N SER A 14 -5.32 -23.07 -9.30
CA SER A 14 -6.59 -23.80 -9.22
C SER A 14 -7.68 -23.05 -9.97
N ARG A 15 -8.44 -23.74 -10.83
CA ARG A 15 -9.67 -23.16 -11.43
C ARG A 15 -10.68 -22.69 -10.37
N LYS A 16 -10.63 -23.28 -9.16
CA LYS A 16 -11.46 -22.88 -8.02
C LYS A 16 -11.17 -21.45 -7.56
N PHE A 17 -9.94 -20.94 -7.76
CA PHE A 17 -9.57 -19.58 -7.40
C PHE A 17 -10.38 -18.57 -8.23
N GLN A 18 -10.35 -18.72 -9.56
CA GLN A 18 -11.11 -17.86 -10.48
C GLN A 18 -12.62 -17.98 -10.26
N PHE A 19 -13.12 -19.19 -10.03
CA PHE A 19 -14.53 -19.40 -9.68
C PHE A 19 -14.93 -18.68 -8.37
N THR A 20 -14.11 -18.78 -7.33
CA THR A 20 -14.37 -18.13 -6.03
C THR A 20 -14.32 -16.61 -6.16
N MET A 21 -13.39 -16.09 -6.96
CA MET A 21 -13.25 -14.65 -7.23
C MET A 21 -14.46 -14.10 -7.99
N ALA A 22 -14.93 -14.81 -9.02
CA ALA A 22 -16.16 -14.47 -9.74
C ALA A 22 -17.41 -14.58 -8.86
N MET A 23 -17.47 -15.58 -7.97
CA MET A 23 -18.57 -15.72 -7.02
C MET A 23 -18.60 -14.57 -6.01
N ALA A 24 -17.45 -14.19 -5.46
CA ALA A 24 -17.34 -13.03 -4.57
C ALA A 24 -17.80 -11.76 -5.28
N ASP A 25 -17.37 -11.56 -6.53
CA ASP A 25 -17.75 -10.40 -7.33
C ASP A 25 -19.26 -10.32 -7.56
N LYS A 26 -19.86 -11.44 -8.00
CA LYS A 26 -21.30 -11.54 -8.20
C LYS A 26 -22.08 -11.21 -6.93
N ILE A 27 -21.66 -11.74 -5.78
CA ILE A 27 -22.33 -11.48 -4.51
C ILE A 27 -22.27 -9.99 -4.15
N MET A 28 -21.11 -9.35 -4.35
CA MET A 28 -20.95 -7.91 -4.06
C MET A 28 -21.81 -7.06 -5.01
N GLU A 29 -21.86 -7.42 -6.28
CA GLU A 29 -22.71 -6.78 -7.27
C GLU A 29 -24.20 -6.94 -6.95
N ASP A 30 -24.64 -8.15 -6.62
CA ASP A 30 -26.04 -8.42 -6.23
C ASP A 30 -26.42 -7.63 -4.97
N ASN A 31 -25.53 -7.57 -3.97
CA ASN A 31 -25.72 -6.74 -2.78
C ASN A 31 -25.84 -5.25 -3.12
N ALA A 32 -25.02 -4.75 -4.05
CA ALA A 32 -25.06 -3.37 -4.49
C ALA A 32 -26.34 -3.05 -5.27
N ARG A 33 -26.77 -3.94 -6.16
CA ARG A 33 -28.01 -3.80 -6.95
C ARG A 33 -29.27 -3.79 -6.08
N ASN A 34 -29.28 -4.57 -5.00
CA ASN A 34 -30.39 -4.57 -4.04
C ASN A 34 -30.50 -3.24 -3.26
N GLY A 35 -29.41 -2.48 -3.15
CA GLY A 35 -29.38 -1.14 -2.55
C GLY A 35 -29.65 -1.08 -1.03
N HIS A 36 -29.95 -2.21 -0.38
CA HIS A 36 -30.25 -2.25 1.04
C HIS A 36 -28.99 -1.94 1.87
N TRP A 37 -29.05 -0.92 2.73
CA TRP A 37 -27.89 -0.43 3.50
C TRP A 37 -27.14 -1.53 4.27
N ALA A 38 -27.86 -2.50 4.83
CA ALA A 38 -27.22 -3.61 5.54
C ALA A 38 -26.33 -4.47 4.61
N LEU A 39 -26.71 -4.67 3.35
CA LEU A 39 -25.93 -5.45 2.38
C LEU A 39 -24.71 -4.67 1.89
N LEU A 40 -24.87 -3.35 1.70
CA LEU A 40 -23.74 -2.45 1.40
C LEU A 40 -22.71 -2.42 2.54
N LEU A 41 -23.18 -2.38 3.78
CA LEU A 41 -22.32 -2.47 4.96
C LEU A 41 -21.57 -3.81 5.01
N VAL A 42 -22.25 -4.92 4.68
CA VAL A 42 -21.61 -6.23 4.58
C VAL A 42 -20.49 -6.25 3.54
N ASN A 43 -20.70 -5.65 2.35
CA ASN A 43 -19.67 -5.53 1.32
C ASN A 43 -18.46 -4.73 1.84
N ARG A 44 -18.72 -3.53 2.37
CA ARG A 44 -17.69 -2.64 2.93
C ARG A 44 -16.85 -3.35 3.99
N THR A 45 -17.48 -3.87 5.05
CA THR A 45 -16.76 -4.52 6.16
C THR A 45 -16.00 -5.77 5.69
N ALA A 46 -16.60 -6.56 4.78
CA ALA A 46 -15.94 -7.76 4.27
C ALA A 46 -14.71 -7.43 3.41
N LEU A 47 -14.80 -6.41 2.56
CA LEU A 47 -13.71 -5.96 1.71
C LEU A 47 -12.57 -5.36 2.53
N ALA A 48 -12.85 -4.48 3.48
CA ALA A 48 -11.80 -3.89 4.31
C ALA A 48 -11.12 -4.90 5.23
N SER A 49 -11.88 -5.85 5.80
CA SER A 49 -11.29 -6.96 6.56
C SER A 49 -10.41 -7.85 5.69
N SER A 50 -10.82 -8.11 4.44
CA SER A 50 -10.05 -8.91 3.50
C SER A 50 -8.80 -8.19 3.03
N PHE A 51 -8.86 -6.88 2.78
CA PHE A 51 -7.70 -6.05 2.45
C PHE A 51 -6.67 -6.09 3.57
N ALA A 52 -7.10 -5.86 4.83
CA ALA A 52 -6.23 -5.93 6.01
C ALA A 52 -5.57 -7.32 6.16
N ARG A 53 -6.34 -8.39 5.97
CA ARG A 53 -5.82 -9.75 6.07
C ARG A 53 -4.81 -10.06 4.98
N THR A 54 -5.14 -9.73 3.73
CA THR A 54 -4.28 -10.03 2.58
C THR A 54 -2.99 -9.21 2.63
N SER A 55 -3.04 -7.95 3.05
CA SER A 55 -1.84 -7.12 3.23
C SER A 55 -0.94 -7.67 4.35
N ALA A 56 -1.51 -8.12 5.47
CA ALA A 56 -0.76 -8.74 6.56
C ALA A 56 -0.10 -10.07 6.14
N LEU A 57 -0.79 -10.88 5.34
CA LEU A 57 -0.24 -12.12 4.77
C LEU A 57 0.88 -11.82 3.78
N LEU A 58 0.72 -10.81 2.91
CA LEU A 58 1.76 -10.39 1.97
C LEU A 58 3.00 -9.91 2.73
N HIS A 59 2.83 -9.08 3.75
CA HIS A 59 3.91 -8.62 4.62
C HIS A 59 4.64 -9.80 5.29
N ARG A 60 3.91 -10.76 5.87
CA ARG A 60 4.51 -11.97 6.45
C ARG A 60 5.29 -12.76 5.40
N CYS A 61 4.73 -12.93 4.21
CA CYS A 61 5.34 -13.65 3.11
C CYS A 61 6.65 -13.01 2.66
N LEU A 62 6.68 -11.68 2.48
CA LEU A 62 7.90 -10.97 2.10
C LEU A 62 8.93 -10.99 3.24
N LYS A 63 8.51 -10.81 4.48
CA LYS A 63 9.41 -10.82 5.64
C LYS A 63 10.15 -12.14 5.79
N SER A 64 9.49 -13.27 5.55
CA SER A 64 10.15 -14.58 5.61
C SER A 64 11.07 -14.86 4.42
N GLN A 65 11.00 -14.10 3.32
CA GLN A 65 11.98 -14.19 2.22
C GLN A 65 13.30 -13.49 2.57
N THR A 66 13.23 -12.44 3.41
CA THR A 66 14.39 -11.61 3.80
C THR A 66 15.25 -12.24 4.91
N SER A 67 14.89 -13.41 5.45
CA SER A 67 15.68 -14.08 6.51
C SER A 67 16.09 -15.49 6.09
N PRO A 68 17.25 -15.64 5.43
CA PRO A 68 18.27 -16.55 5.96
C PRO A 68 19.72 -16.21 5.54
N SER A 69 20.33 -15.14 6.02
CA SER A 69 21.80 -15.07 6.18
C SER A 69 22.20 -13.83 6.97
N GLY A 70 22.89 -14.03 8.09
CA GLY A 70 23.69 -12.98 8.69
C GLY A 70 24.86 -12.71 7.77
N ASP A 71 24.74 -11.71 6.91
CA ASP A 71 25.92 -11.03 6.37
C ASP A 71 25.59 -9.60 5.94
N TYR A 72 26.57 -8.73 6.10
CA TYR A 72 26.48 -7.29 6.08
C TYR A 72 25.91 -6.71 4.77
N SER A 73 24.68 -6.23 4.80
CA SER A 73 24.27 -5.04 4.06
C SER A 73 23.07 -4.42 4.77
N ASP A 74 23.38 -3.63 5.79
CA ASP A 74 22.46 -2.67 6.38
C ASP A 74 22.05 -1.66 5.30
N SER A 75 21.03 -2.04 4.54
CA SER A 75 20.41 -1.20 3.52
C SER A 75 19.77 -0.01 4.23
N TRP A 76 20.42 1.15 4.14
CA TRP A 76 20.05 2.41 4.78
C TRP A 76 18.56 2.79 4.62
N HIS A 77 17.88 2.28 3.59
CA HIS A 77 16.43 2.39 3.39
C HIS A 77 15.58 1.81 4.54
N MET A 78 16.01 0.72 5.16
CA MET A 78 15.34 0.11 6.33
C MET A 78 15.53 0.96 7.59
N ARG A 79 16.66 1.66 7.70
CA ARG A 79 16.91 2.59 8.81
C ARG A 79 16.14 3.89 8.61
N ALA A 80 16.07 4.45 7.40
CA ALA A 80 15.36 5.71 7.15
C ALA A 80 13.85 5.61 7.42
N ILE A 81 13.19 4.51 7.02
CA ILE A 81 11.76 4.29 7.25
C ILE A 81 11.45 4.10 8.75
N ASN A 82 12.38 3.50 9.51
CA ASN A 82 12.25 3.31 10.96
C ASN A 82 12.79 4.48 11.81
N ALA A 83 13.64 5.33 11.24
CA ALA A 83 14.34 6.42 11.91
C ALA A 83 13.80 7.82 11.55
N VAL A 84 12.67 7.91 10.83
CA VAL A 84 11.91 9.17 10.78
C VAL A 84 11.62 9.57 12.24
N PRO A 85 12.17 10.68 12.74
CA PRO A 85 12.05 11.03 14.15
C PRO A 85 10.64 11.53 14.40
N PHE A 86 9.74 10.60 14.74
CA PHE A 86 8.38 10.91 15.16
C PHE A 86 8.44 11.66 16.50
N SER A 87 8.36 12.99 16.45
CA SER A 87 8.35 13.83 17.64
C SER A 87 7.24 13.44 18.63
N SER A 88 7.53 13.64 19.92
CA SER A 88 6.83 13.20 21.14
C SER A 88 5.29 13.35 21.20
N CYS A 89 4.66 14.12 20.33
CA CYS A 89 3.20 14.36 20.34
C CYS A 89 2.36 13.18 19.81
N MET A 90 2.94 12.25 19.03
CA MET A 90 2.21 11.12 18.42
C MET A 90 2.23 9.82 19.25
N ALA A 91 3.00 9.76 20.35
CA ALA A 91 3.13 8.54 21.16
C ALA A 91 1.81 8.12 21.86
N SER A 92 0.91 9.08 22.10
CA SER A 92 -0.38 8.83 22.76
C SER A 92 -1.42 8.24 21.81
N TYR A 93 -1.38 8.59 20.52
CA TYR A 93 -2.35 8.13 19.51
C TYR A 93 -2.00 6.75 18.96
N MET A 94 -0.71 6.42 18.85
CA MET A 94 -0.23 5.12 18.38
C MET A 94 -0.60 3.97 19.34
N LYS A 95 -0.79 4.23 20.64
CA LYS A 95 -1.18 3.19 21.62
C LYS A 95 -2.59 2.64 21.39
N VAL A 96 -3.53 3.50 20.99
CA VAL A 96 -4.95 3.14 20.83
C VAL A 96 -5.19 2.39 19.51
N ILE A 97 -4.53 2.80 18.42
CA ILE A 97 -4.67 2.14 17.10
C ILE A 97 -3.91 0.80 17.08
N THR A 98 -2.74 0.72 17.71
CA THR A 98 -1.98 -0.53 17.88
C THR A 98 -2.74 -1.55 18.75
N MET A 99 -3.52 -1.09 19.73
CA MET A 99 -4.38 -1.96 20.54
C MET A 99 -5.48 -2.64 19.70
N CYS A 100 -6.22 -1.89 18.87
CA CYS A 100 -7.27 -2.46 18.02
C CYS A 100 -6.73 -3.42 16.95
N PHE A 101 -5.55 -3.11 16.39
CA PHE A 101 -4.85 -4.01 15.46
C PHE A 101 -4.37 -5.30 16.14
N ASN A 102 -3.80 -5.20 17.35
CA ASN A 102 -3.29 -6.37 18.06
C ASN A 102 -4.40 -7.28 18.60
N THR A 103 -5.57 -6.75 18.96
CA THR A 103 -6.72 -7.57 19.35
C THR A 103 -7.32 -8.35 18.17
N ALA A 104 -7.33 -7.76 16.97
CA ALA A 104 -7.73 -8.48 15.76
C ALA A 104 -6.72 -9.57 15.37
N ILE A 105 -5.42 -9.35 15.66
CA ILE A 105 -4.36 -10.33 15.43
C ILE A 105 -4.40 -11.47 16.46
N SER A 106 -4.65 -11.17 17.74
CA SER A 106 -4.61 -12.17 18.82
C SER A 106 -5.75 -13.20 18.76
N TRP A 107 -6.90 -12.84 18.19
CA TRP A 107 -8.00 -13.79 17.96
C TRP A 107 -7.77 -14.72 16.76
N PHE A 108 -6.83 -14.39 15.87
CA PHE A 108 -6.61 -15.13 14.62
C PHE A 108 -5.33 -15.96 14.60
N ASP A 109 -4.37 -15.74 15.51
CA ASP A 109 -3.16 -16.56 15.61
C ASP A 109 -3.48 -18.04 15.91
N THR A 110 -4.68 -18.36 16.43
CA THR A 110 -5.12 -19.74 16.67
C THR A 110 -5.55 -20.48 15.40
N ALA A 111 -5.90 -19.78 14.32
CA ALA A 111 -6.34 -20.39 13.06
C ALA A 111 -5.19 -20.62 12.06
N THR A 112 -4.07 -19.93 12.19
CA THR A 112 -2.94 -19.98 11.23
C THR A 112 -1.84 -20.99 11.58
N VAL A 113 -2.03 -21.86 12.57
CA VAL A 113 -1.03 -22.89 12.97
C VAL A 113 -0.97 -24.10 12.01
N ARG A 114 -1.75 -24.11 10.91
CA ARG A 114 -1.71 -25.22 9.92
C ARG A 114 -1.23 -24.81 8.53
N TYR A 115 -0.12 -24.09 8.42
CA TYR A 115 0.65 -24.12 7.18
C TYR A 115 1.98 -24.84 7.39
N GLN A 116 2.06 -25.99 6.73
CA GLN A 116 3.20 -26.90 6.69
C GLN A 116 4.47 -26.14 6.30
N ARG A 117 5.45 -26.19 7.20
CA ARG A 117 6.86 -25.94 6.93
C ARG A 117 7.32 -26.89 5.81
N ARG A 118 7.35 -26.41 4.57
CA ARG A 118 8.16 -26.97 3.48
C ARG A 118 8.93 -25.80 2.87
N ASP A 119 10.23 -25.81 3.10
CA ASP A 119 11.18 -24.86 2.51
C ASP A 119 11.29 -25.11 1.01
N TYR A 120 10.59 -24.29 0.21
CA TYR A 120 10.91 -24.03 -1.20
C TYR A 120 10.70 -22.53 -1.43
N THR A 121 11.79 -21.78 -1.61
CA THR A 121 11.77 -20.32 -1.85
C THR A 121 10.87 -19.92 -3.02
N GLY A 122 10.74 -20.77 -4.04
CA GLY A 122 9.85 -20.54 -5.19
C GLY A 122 8.36 -20.55 -4.86
N ASP A 123 7.90 -21.37 -3.91
CA ASP A 123 6.48 -21.41 -3.52
C ASP A 123 6.06 -20.13 -2.79
N GLN A 124 6.99 -19.51 -2.07
CA GLN A 124 6.77 -18.30 -1.30
C GLN A 124 6.73 -17.05 -2.19
N GLU A 125 7.57 -16.99 -3.24
CA GLU A 125 7.49 -15.92 -4.23
C GLU A 125 6.17 -15.97 -5.02
N ILE A 126 5.75 -17.16 -5.47
CA ILE A 126 4.46 -17.37 -6.14
C ILE A 126 3.31 -16.96 -5.22
N MET A 127 3.40 -17.28 -3.92
CA MET A 127 2.39 -16.88 -2.95
C MET A 127 2.36 -15.36 -2.74
N ALA A 128 3.52 -14.71 -2.67
CA ALA A 128 3.61 -13.24 -2.58
C ALA A 128 2.99 -12.57 -3.81
N GLU A 129 3.30 -13.06 -5.02
CA GLU A 129 2.72 -12.57 -6.28
C GLU A 129 1.20 -12.71 -6.26
N LYS A 130 0.69 -13.89 -5.90
CA LYS A 130 -0.75 -14.14 -5.75
C LYS A 130 -1.38 -13.16 -4.76
N LEU A 131 -0.81 -13.01 -3.56
CA LEU A 131 -1.36 -12.13 -2.52
C LEU A 131 -1.38 -10.67 -2.98
N ALA A 132 -0.36 -10.21 -3.68
CA ALA A 132 -0.31 -8.87 -4.24
C ALA A 132 -1.41 -8.66 -5.31
N GLN A 133 -1.64 -9.64 -6.19
CA GLN A 133 -2.73 -9.60 -7.18
C GLN A 133 -4.11 -9.62 -6.52
N VAL A 134 -4.31 -10.43 -5.49
CA VAL A 134 -5.56 -10.43 -4.71
C VAL A 134 -5.78 -9.08 -4.03
N LEU A 135 -4.71 -8.48 -3.48
CA LEU A 135 -4.80 -7.17 -2.85
C LEU A 135 -5.13 -6.06 -3.84
N LEU A 136 -4.56 -6.10 -5.04
CA LEU A 136 -4.91 -5.20 -6.14
C LEU A 136 -6.38 -5.35 -6.53
N TRP A 137 -6.88 -6.58 -6.66
CA TRP A 137 -8.29 -6.81 -6.93
C TRP A 137 -9.19 -6.28 -5.80
N LEU A 138 -8.84 -6.52 -4.54
CA LEU A 138 -9.57 -5.99 -3.38
C LEU A 138 -9.61 -4.46 -3.37
N THR A 139 -8.51 -3.81 -3.76
CA THR A 139 -8.43 -2.34 -3.90
C THR A 139 -9.46 -1.82 -4.89
N ASN A 140 -9.53 -2.44 -6.08
CA ASN A 140 -10.54 -2.10 -7.10
C ASN A 140 -11.96 -2.34 -6.57
N LYS A 141 -12.21 -3.46 -5.88
CA LYS A 141 -13.53 -3.77 -5.34
C LYS A 141 -13.96 -2.82 -4.21
N LEU A 142 -13.01 -2.30 -3.43
CA LEU A 142 -13.29 -1.26 -2.44
C LEU A 142 -13.78 0.04 -3.08
N SER A 143 -13.29 0.43 -4.26
CA SER A 143 -13.80 1.62 -4.93
C SER A 143 -15.19 1.41 -5.56
N CYS A 144 -15.49 0.19 -6.02
CA CYS A 144 -16.79 -0.11 -6.65
C CYS A 144 -17.91 -0.40 -5.64
N TYR A 145 -17.61 -1.15 -4.58
CA TYR A 145 -18.63 -1.76 -3.71
C TYR A 145 -18.42 -1.50 -2.21
N GLY A 146 -17.35 -0.80 -1.84
CA GLY A 146 -16.97 -0.56 -0.46
C GLY A 146 -16.71 0.91 -0.17
N ASP A 147 -15.77 1.15 0.74
CA ASP A 147 -15.27 2.49 1.05
C ASP A 147 -13.75 2.50 0.84
N VAL A 148 -13.30 3.19 -0.22
CA VAL A 148 -11.89 3.30 -0.58
C VAL A 148 -11.07 4.01 0.51
N ASN A 149 -11.71 4.84 1.36
CA ASN A 149 -11.04 5.48 2.49
C ASN A 149 -10.49 4.44 3.49
N GLU A 150 -11.16 3.30 3.64
CA GLU A 150 -10.66 2.22 4.51
C GLU A 150 -9.36 1.62 3.96
N ALA A 151 -9.23 1.48 2.63
CA ALA A 151 -7.97 1.09 2.00
C ALA A 151 -6.89 2.17 2.16
N LEU A 152 -7.22 3.44 1.95
CA LEU A 152 -6.29 4.57 2.11
C LEU A 152 -5.70 4.59 3.52
N VAL A 153 -6.55 4.51 4.55
CA VAL A 153 -6.13 4.43 5.94
C VAL A 153 -5.22 3.22 6.13
N GLN A 154 -5.65 2.01 5.79
CA GLN A 154 -4.85 0.80 6.01
C GLN A 154 -3.50 0.83 5.27
N TRP A 155 -3.48 1.31 4.03
CA TRP A 155 -2.26 1.44 3.21
C TRP A 155 -1.30 2.49 3.76
N SER A 156 -1.82 3.57 4.38
CA SER A 156 -1.01 4.60 5.04
C SER A 156 -0.31 4.12 6.32
N PHE A 157 -0.78 3.02 6.94
CA PHE A 157 -0.15 2.42 8.12
C PHE A 157 0.72 1.19 7.79
N ALA A 158 0.83 0.81 6.53
CA ALA A 158 1.53 -0.39 6.09
C ALA A 158 3.05 -0.17 5.90
N SER A 159 3.73 0.48 6.84
CA SER A 159 5.15 0.84 6.72
C SER A 159 6.09 -0.35 6.54
N GLY A 160 5.82 -1.45 7.26
CA GLY A 160 6.61 -2.69 7.10
C GLY A 160 6.47 -3.29 5.70
N LEU A 161 5.26 -3.24 5.12
CA LEU A 161 5.02 -3.71 3.75
C LEU A 161 5.69 -2.79 2.73
N ALA A 162 5.58 -1.47 2.91
CA ALA A 162 6.24 -0.48 2.05
C ALA A 162 7.76 -0.70 2.02
N SER A 163 8.37 -0.90 3.19
CA SER A 163 9.80 -1.15 3.29
C SER A 163 10.24 -2.45 2.58
N LEU A 164 9.53 -3.56 2.81
CA LEU A 164 9.83 -4.84 2.17
C LEU A 164 9.55 -4.84 0.66
N SER A 165 8.66 -3.96 0.18
CA SER A 165 8.33 -3.87 -1.25
C SER A 165 9.52 -3.42 -2.11
N LEU A 166 10.45 -2.62 -1.56
CA LEU A 166 11.64 -2.16 -2.27
C LEU A 166 12.58 -3.30 -2.69
N THR A 167 12.53 -4.41 -1.96
CA THR A 167 13.34 -5.61 -2.24
C THR A 167 12.52 -6.79 -2.77
N ALA A 168 11.22 -6.59 -3.01
CA ALA A 168 10.35 -7.63 -3.52
C ALA A 168 10.64 -7.92 -5.00
N SER A 169 10.18 -9.07 -5.51
CA SER A 169 10.34 -9.40 -6.92
C SER A 169 9.60 -8.39 -7.83
N PRO A 170 10.07 -8.16 -9.07
CA PRO A 170 9.47 -7.17 -9.99
C PRO A 170 7.96 -7.30 -10.17
N ARG A 171 7.42 -8.53 -10.16
CA ARG A 171 5.98 -8.78 -10.30
C ARG A 171 5.18 -8.33 -9.09
N VAL A 172 5.71 -8.58 -7.89
CA VAL A 172 5.12 -8.12 -6.63
C VAL A 172 5.21 -6.59 -6.56
N GLN A 173 6.38 -6.01 -6.88
CA GLN A 173 6.55 -4.56 -6.98
C GLN A 173 5.53 -3.94 -7.93
N GLY A 174 5.34 -4.50 -9.13
CA GLY A 174 4.37 -4.01 -10.10
C GLY A 174 2.95 -3.95 -9.53
N SER A 175 2.49 -5.02 -8.88
CA SER A 175 1.17 -5.02 -8.24
C SER A 175 1.05 -3.98 -7.12
N ILE A 176 2.10 -3.79 -6.30
CA ILE A 176 2.10 -2.80 -5.21
C ILE A 176 2.16 -1.37 -5.75
N VAL A 177 2.89 -1.14 -6.86
CA VAL A 177 2.90 0.13 -7.59
C VAL A 177 1.50 0.45 -8.14
N GLU A 178 0.82 -0.52 -8.74
CA GLU A 178 -0.56 -0.34 -9.23
C GLU A 178 -1.53 -0.02 -8.09
N ILE A 179 -1.45 -0.74 -6.96
CA ILE A 179 -2.26 -0.44 -5.76
C ILE A 179 -2.01 0.99 -5.28
N SER A 180 -0.73 1.36 -5.13
CA SER A 180 -0.35 2.67 -4.61
C SER A 180 -0.75 3.79 -5.56
N ALA A 181 -0.56 3.60 -6.87
CA ALA A 181 -0.98 4.56 -7.88
C ALA A 181 -2.50 4.72 -7.91
N PHE A 182 -3.25 3.61 -7.84
CA PHE A 182 -4.70 3.66 -7.73
C PHE A 182 -5.13 4.50 -6.52
N LEU A 183 -4.61 4.19 -5.34
CA LEU A 183 -4.97 4.89 -4.11
C LEU A 183 -4.55 6.36 -4.10
N PHE A 184 -3.42 6.72 -4.70
CA PHE A 184 -3.03 8.11 -4.83
C PHE A 184 -4.02 8.89 -5.71
N GLY A 185 -4.50 8.31 -6.80
CA GLY A 185 -5.53 8.93 -7.65
C GLY A 185 -6.84 9.23 -6.90
N GLU A 186 -7.12 8.47 -5.84
CA GLU A 186 -8.28 8.71 -4.98
C GLU A 186 -8.05 9.88 -3.99
N LEU A 187 -6.82 10.37 -3.80
CA LEU A 187 -6.51 11.43 -2.83
C LEU A 187 -7.06 12.81 -3.18
N THR A 188 -7.30 13.06 -4.46
CA THR A 188 -7.79 14.35 -5.00
C THR A 188 -9.28 14.31 -5.34
N ARG A 189 -9.96 13.21 -5.00
CA ARG A 189 -11.42 13.09 -5.16
C ARG A 189 -12.14 14.12 -4.28
N LYS A 190 -12.91 15.00 -4.92
CA LYS A 190 -13.61 16.13 -4.27
C LYS A 190 -14.71 15.70 -3.28
N ASP A 191 -15.24 14.50 -3.45
CA ASP A 191 -16.30 13.92 -2.63
C ASP A 191 -15.77 13.21 -1.37
N MET A 192 -14.45 13.16 -1.18
CA MET A 192 -13.83 12.43 -0.08
C MET A 192 -12.87 13.32 0.72
N GLU A 193 -13.20 13.56 2.00
CA GLU A 193 -12.28 14.21 2.93
C GLU A 193 -11.32 13.17 3.51
N ILE A 194 -10.03 13.34 3.20
CA ILE A 194 -8.96 12.45 3.67
C ILE A 194 -8.11 13.20 4.67
N ASP A 195 -7.92 12.58 5.84
CA ASP A 195 -7.13 13.13 6.92
C ASP A 195 -5.68 13.45 6.47
N ARG A 196 -5.17 14.60 6.92
CA ARG A 196 -3.81 15.07 6.63
C ARG A 196 -2.76 14.00 6.92
N GLN A 197 -2.89 13.26 8.02
CA GLN A 197 -1.95 12.22 8.41
C GLN A 197 -1.93 11.06 7.41
N VAL A 198 -3.10 10.69 6.87
CA VAL A 198 -3.22 9.64 5.84
C VAL A 198 -2.50 10.08 4.56
N LYS A 199 -2.77 11.31 4.08
CA LYS A 199 -2.09 11.89 2.90
C LYS A 199 -0.56 11.90 3.07
N PHE A 200 -0.09 12.43 4.20
CA PHE A 200 1.33 12.51 4.51
C PHE A 200 1.99 11.13 4.54
N ARG A 201 1.41 10.17 5.26
CA ARG A 201 1.96 8.81 5.38
C ARG A 201 1.99 8.07 4.06
N LEU A 202 0.95 8.23 3.23
CA LEU A 202 0.94 7.62 1.90
C LEU A 202 2.10 8.11 1.04
N LEU A 203 2.31 9.43 1.01
CA LEU A 203 3.41 10.03 0.27
C LEU A 203 4.78 9.58 0.81
N VAL A 204 5.04 9.70 2.11
CA VAL A 204 6.32 9.29 2.71
C VAL A 204 6.63 7.81 2.46
N LEU A 205 5.65 6.93 2.65
CA LEU A 205 5.91 5.49 2.61
C LEU A 205 6.06 4.93 1.19
N TRP A 206 5.29 5.46 0.23
CA TRP A 206 5.15 4.81 -1.08
C TRP A 206 5.88 5.53 -2.21
N VAL A 207 6.27 6.81 -2.05
CA VAL A 207 7.13 7.50 -3.03
C VAL A 207 8.46 6.79 -3.27
N PRO A 208 9.16 6.24 -2.26
CA PRO A 208 10.38 5.47 -2.49
C PRO A 208 10.17 4.28 -3.42
N LEU A 209 9.03 3.59 -3.32
CA LEU A 209 8.71 2.48 -4.23
C LEU A 209 8.58 2.98 -5.66
N PHE A 210 7.98 4.15 -5.88
CA PHE A 210 7.90 4.71 -7.22
C PHE A 210 9.27 5.08 -7.81
N CYS A 211 10.20 5.57 -6.97
CA CYS A 211 11.57 5.79 -7.36
C CYS A 211 12.28 4.48 -7.76
N HIS A 212 12.16 3.43 -6.95
CA HIS A 212 13.03 2.24 -7.05
C HIS A 212 12.41 1.03 -7.73
N ALA A 213 11.09 0.97 -7.86
CA ALA A 213 10.43 -0.17 -8.49
C ALA A 213 10.96 -0.32 -9.90
N SER A 214 11.38 -1.56 -10.21
CA SER A 214 11.77 -1.89 -11.57
C SER A 214 10.56 -1.62 -12.48
N ASN A 215 10.67 -0.59 -13.31
CA ASN A 215 9.59 -0.14 -14.21
C ASN A 215 9.34 -1.13 -15.37
N GLY A 216 9.55 -2.43 -15.14
CA GLY A 216 9.39 -3.54 -16.06
C GLY A 216 10.38 -3.46 -17.23
N HIS A 217 11.41 -4.32 -17.22
CA HIS A 217 12.38 -4.39 -18.32
C HIS A 217 11.78 -4.91 -19.65
N ALA A 218 10.47 -5.23 -19.70
CA ALA A 218 9.75 -5.67 -20.91
C ALA A 218 8.39 -4.99 -21.15
N TYR A 219 7.66 -4.60 -20.10
CA TYR A 219 6.40 -3.86 -20.19
C TYR A 219 6.27 -2.93 -18.97
N PRO A 220 5.98 -1.63 -19.17
CA PRO A 220 5.88 -0.70 -18.06
C PRO A 220 4.62 -0.99 -17.23
N VAL A 221 4.76 -1.06 -15.91
CA VAL A 221 3.66 -1.26 -14.94
C VAL A 221 2.61 -0.15 -15.09
N LEU A 222 3.08 1.09 -15.27
CA LEU A 222 2.24 2.26 -15.54
C LEU A 222 2.64 2.87 -16.88
N THR A 223 1.66 3.25 -17.68
CA THR A 223 1.86 4.04 -18.90
C THR A 223 2.48 5.40 -18.57
N SER A 224 3.15 6.03 -19.54
CA SER A 224 3.69 7.39 -19.38
C SER A 224 2.60 8.40 -18.99
N PHE A 225 1.40 8.24 -19.53
CA PHE A 225 0.24 9.06 -19.17
C PHE A 225 -0.16 8.89 -17.69
N GLN A 226 -0.28 7.65 -17.21
CA GLN A 226 -0.59 7.38 -15.79
C GLN A 226 0.49 7.91 -14.86
N LYS A 227 1.76 7.82 -15.26
CA LYS A 227 2.89 8.40 -14.51
C LYS A 227 2.79 9.91 -14.38
N ALA A 228 2.46 10.61 -15.46
CA ALA A 228 2.27 12.06 -15.45
C ALA A 228 1.02 12.49 -14.65
N GLU A 229 -0.05 11.70 -14.69
CA GLU A 229 -1.24 11.91 -13.84
C GLU A 229 -0.90 11.78 -12.36
N MET A 230 -0.06 10.79 -12.03
CA MET A 230 0.39 10.54 -10.68
C MET A 230 1.26 11.68 -10.14
N GLU A 231 2.19 12.19 -10.93
CA GLU A 231 3.01 13.36 -10.57
C GLU A 231 2.14 14.60 -10.30
N ARG A 232 1.13 14.85 -11.14
CA ARG A 232 0.16 15.94 -10.93
C ARG A 232 -0.64 15.76 -9.65
N THR A 233 -1.10 14.54 -9.40
CA THR A 233 -1.83 14.19 -8.17
C THR A 233 -0.95 14.39 -6.93
N MET A 234 0.31 13.96 -6.98
CA MET A 234 1.28 14.18 -5.89
C MET A 234 1.54 15.66 -5.66
N ASP A 235 1.75 16.46 -6.72
CA ASP A 235 1.96 17.92 -6.60
C ASP A 235 0.77 18.61 -5.91
N GLU A 236 -0.46 18.26 -6.30
CA GLU A 236 -1.67 18.80 -5.70
C GLU A 236 -1.77 18.43 -4.21
N VAL A 237 -1.58 17.15 -3.88
CA VAL A 237 -1.65 16.67 -2.49
C VAL A 237 -0.55 17.30 -1.64
N ILE A 238 0.71 17.34 -2.12
CA ILE A 238 1.83 17.97 -1.42
C ILE A 238 1.53 19.45 -1.15
N SER A 239 1.02 20.16 -2.15
CA SER A 239 0.70 21.60 -2.02
C SER A 239 -0.41 21.87 -1.00
N SER A 240 -1.29 20.90 -0.76
CA SER A 240 -2.34 21.00 0.27
C SER A 240 -1.84 20.79 1.70
N LEU A 241 -0.62 20.27 1.88
CA LEU A 241 -0.04 19.99 3.20
C LEU A 241 0.67 21.22 3.79
N PRO A 242 0.83 21.31 5.12
CA PRO A 242 1.59 22.39 5.74
C PRO A 242 3.07 22.42 5.31
N PRO A 243 3.74 23.58 5.34
CA PRO A 243 5.12 23.72 4.83
C PRO A 243 6.13 22.74 5.43
N ARG A 244 6.01 22.41 6.72
CA ARG A 244 6.88 21.42 7.39
C ARG A 244 6.72 20.01 6.82
N ASP A 245 5.49 19.63 6.47
CA ASP A 245 5.23 18.32 5.89
C ASP A 245 5.75 18.27 4.45
N GLN A 246 5.58 19.37 3.70
CA GLN A 246 6.13 19.51 2.34
C GLN A 246 7.66 19.35 2.33
N GLU A 247 8.36 20.02 3.26
CA GLU A 247 9.81 19.91 3.43
C GLU A 247 10.25 18.45 3.62
N VAL A 248 9.66 17.76 4.61
CA VAL A 248 10.00 16.35 4.90
C VAL A 248 9.76 15.47 3.67
N LEU A 249 8.64 15.66 2.99
CA LEU A 249 8.28 14.87 1.80
C LEU A 249 9.22 15.11 0.63
N LEU A 250 9.53 16.37 0.34
CA LEU A 250 10.34 16.76 -0.81
C LEU A 250 11.82 16.43 -0.60
N THR A 251 12.33 16.58 0.62
CA THR A 251 13.67 16.09 0.98
C THR A 251 13.74 14.57 0.85
N HIS A 252 12.76 13.85 1.40
CA HIS A 252 12.73 12.39 1.33
C HIS A 252 12.62 11.87 -0.11
N TRP A 253 11.80 12.52 -0.94
CA TRP A 253 11.72 12.23 -2.36
C TRP A 253 13.08 12.46 -3.04
N LEU A 254 13.71 13.63 -2.84
CA LEU A 254 14.97 13.98 -3.49
C LEU A 254 16.09 12.99 -3.15
N GLU A 255 16.17 12.55 -1.89
CA GLU A 255 17.11 11.52 -1.44
C GLU A 255 16.93 10.19 -2.21
N ASN A 256 15.69 9.76 -2.42
CA ASN A 256 15.40 8.53 -3.15
C ASN A 256 15.55 8.69 -4.67
N TYR A 257 15.17 9.85 -5.21
CA TYR A 257 15.24 10.17 -6.63
C TYR A 257 16.69 10.24 -7.10
N ALA A 258 17.57 10.92 -6.35
CA ALA A 258 18.97 11.13 -6.73
C ALA A 258 19.80 9.84 -6.85
N VAL A 259 19.40 8.78 -6.15
CA VAL A 259 20.07 7.47 -6.17
C VAL A 259 19.31 6.42 -6.97
N SER A 260 18.14 6.78 -7.52
CA SER A 260 17.38 5.91 -8.40
C SER A 260 17.96 5.91 -9.82
N ILE A 261 17.80 4.79 -10.52
CA ILE A 261 18.05 4.66 -11.96
C ILE A 261 16.90 5.21 -12.83
N SER A 262 15.78 5.58 -12.20
CA SER A 262 14.54 6.01 -12.84
C SER A 262 14.28 7.49 -12.59
N ASP A 263 13.97 8.24 -13.64
CA ASP A 263 13.57 9.66 -13.57
C ASP A 263 12.10 9.85 -13.12
N TRP A 264 11.53 8.88 -12.40
CA TRP A 264 10.13 8.90 -11.96
C TRP A 264 10.02 8.55 -10.47
N PRO A 265 9.14 9.21 -9.69
CA PRO A 265 8.31 10.36 -10.06
C PRO A 265 9.12 11.66 -10.08
N ASN A 266 8.88 12.53 -11.06
CA ASN A 266 9.50 13.85 -11.13
C ASN A 266 8.65 14.88 -10.38
N LEU A 267 9.05 15.21 -9.15
CA LEU A 267 8.41 16.22 -8.30
C LEU A 267 9.15 17.56 -8.32
N GLY A 268 9.94 17.85 -9.37
CA GLY A 268 10.72 19.09 -9.48
C GLY A 268 9.86 20.35 -9.37
N LEU A 269 8.66 20.36 -9.95
CA LEU A 269 7.74 21.51 -9.85
C LEU A 269 7.27 21.77 -8.42
N ALA A 270 6.99 20.71 -7.64
CA ALA A 270 6.62 20.82 -6.24
C ALA A 270 7.81 21.32 -5.40
N TYR A 271 9.01 20.79 -5.69
CA TYR A 271 10.25 21.18 -5.05
C TYR A 271 10.59 22.66 -5.28
N ASP A 272 10.49 23.14 -6.51
CA ASP A 272 10.75 24.54 -6.87
C ASP A 272 9.75 25.50 -6.21
N ARG A 273 8.47 25.10 -6.15
CA ARG A 273 7.41 25.86 -5.48
C ARG A 273 7.71 26.01 -3.99
N TRP A 274 8.06 24.92 -3.32
CA TRP A 274 8.46 24.93 -1.92
C TRP A 274 9.72 25.79 -1.69
N CYS A 275 10.75 25.66 -2.52
CA CYS A 275 11.97 26.48 -2.42
C CYS A 275 11.67 27.98 -2.51
N ARG A 276 10.79 28.39 -3.44
CA ARG A 276 10.37 29.78 -3.59
C ARG A 276 9.66 30.29 -2.34
N PHE A 277 8.68 29.53 -1.84
CA PHE A 277 7.93 29.88 -0.63
C PHE A 277 8.85 30.02 0.59
N THR A 278 9.79 29.09 0.77
CA THR A 278 10.75 29.13 1.89
C THR A 278 11.66 30.35 1.82
N ARG A 279 12.16 30.72 0.63
CA ARG A 279 12.99 31.92 0.43
C ARG A 279 12.24 33.21 0.74
N GLU A 280 10.99 33.31 0.33
CA GLU A 280 10.12 34.46 0.62
C GLU A 280 9.80 34.57 2.12
N SER A 281 9.72 33.46 2.85
CA SER A 281 9.43 33.46 4.29
C SER A 281 10.59 33.88 5.20
N ILE A 282 11.83 33.90 4.66
CA ILE A 282 13.06 34.28 5.38
C ILE A 282 13.43 35.75 5.13
N ALA A 283 12.92 36.34 4.04
CA ALA A 283 13.10 37.74 3.67
C ALA A 283 12.16 38.68 4.43
#